data_AF-A0A9D1JM46-F1
#
_entry.id   AF-A0A9D1JM46-F1
#
_cell.length_a   1.000
_cell.length_b   1.000
_cell.length_c   1.000
_cell.angle_alpha   90.00
_cell.angle_beta   90.00
_cell.angle_gamma   90.00
#
_symmetry.space_group_name_H-M   'P 1'
#
loop_
_entity.id
_entity.type
_entity.pdbx_description
1 polymer ?
#
loop_
_entity_poly.entity_id
_entity_poly.type
_entity_poly.pdbx_seq_one_letter_code
_entity_poly.pdbx_strand_id
1 'polypeptide(L)' 'MIDFEEELKKFRPSLDVNEAEDAIYNRDFTDVTDILKELINDEKNKRK' A
#
# COMPACT_ATOMS: atom_id res chain seq x y z
N MET A 1 -30.70 10.96 -16.96
CA MET A 1 -30.65 10.29 -15.65
C MET A 1 -29.81 9.04 -15.84
N ILE A 2 -28.79 8.81 -15.01
CA ILE A 2 -27.91 7.65 -15.16
C ILE A 2 -28.72 6.38 -14.85
N ASP A 3 -28.54 5.34 -15.65
CA ASP A 3 -29.19 4.05 -15.46
C ASP A 3 -28.36 3.20 -14.49
N PHE A 4 -28.80 3.15 -13.24
CA PHE A 4 -28.07 2.46 -12.16
C PHE A 4 -28.01 0.95 -12.36
N GLU A 5 -28.97 0.33 -13.06
CA GLU A 5 -28.94 -1.13 -13.30
C GLU A 5 -27.86 -1.51 -14.31
N GLU A 6 -27.70 -0.73 -15.38
CA GLU A 6 -26.68 -1.00 -16.40
C GLU A 6 -25.27 -0.76 -15.88
N GLU A 7 -25.06 0.23 -15.02
CA GLU A 7 -23.75 0.48 -14.40
C GLU A 7 -23.37 -0.59 -13.36
N LEU A 8 -24.35 -1.09 -12.58
CA LEU A 8 -24.13 -2.21 -11.66
C LEU A 8 -23.77 -3.52 -12.40
N LYS A 9 -24.32 -3.76 -13.60
CA LYS A 9 -23.94 -4.92 -14.43
C LYS A 9 -22.54 -4.80 -15.03
N LYS A 10 -22.10 -3.58 -15.32
CA LYS A 10 -20.73 -3.29 -15.80
C LYS A 10 -19.71 -3.28 -14.67
N PHE A 11 -20.16 -3.13 -13.44
CA PHE A 11 -19.31 -3.23 -12.26
C PHE A 11 -18.71 -4.62 -12.17
N ARG A 12 -17.44 -4.73 -12.56
CA ARG A 12 -16.63 -5.91 -12.35
C ARG A 12 -15.62 -5.58 -11.27
N PRO A 13 -15.58 -6.34 -10.16
CA PRO A 13 -14.49 -6.20 -9.21
C PRO A 13 -13.19 -6.43 -9.99
N SER A 14 -12.32 -5.41 -9.98
CA SER A 14 -11.04 -5.49 -10.68
C SER A 14 -10.11 -6.37 -9.86
N LEU A 15 -9.88 -7.59 -10.33
CA LEU A 15 -8.98 -8.55 -9.67
C LEU A 15 -7.58 -7.95 -9.47
N ASP A 16 -7.12 -7.13 -10.43
CA ASP A 16 -5.85 -6.42 -10.39
C ASP A 16 -5.77 -5.38 -9.25
N VAL A 17 -6.90 -4.78 -8.86
CA VAL A 17 -6.94 -3.80 -7.76
C VAL A 17 -6.83 -4.50 -6.42
N ASN A 18 -7.48 -5.65 -6.27
CA ASN A 18 -7.38 -6.45 -5.04
C ASN A 18 -5.96 -7.01 -4.85
N GLU A 19 -5.33 -7.53 -5.91
CA GLU A 19 -3.96 -8.03 -5.84
C GLU A 19 -2.94 -6.89 -5.59
N ALA A 20 -3.17 -5.72 -6.18
CA ALA A 20 -2.38 -4.52 -5.88
C ALA A 20 -2.57 -4.04 -4.43
N GLU A 21 -3.80 -4.08 -3.90
CA GLU A 21 -4.10 -3.72 -2.52
C GLU A 21 -3.39 -4.65 -1.53
N ASP A 22 -3.46 -5.97 -1.75
CA ASP A 22 -2.75 -6.95 -0.91
C ASP A 22 -1.22 -6.76 -0.99
N ALA A 23 -0.67 -6.47 -2.16
CA ALA A 23 0.77 -6.21 -2.33
C ALA A 23 1.22 -4.90 -1.66
N ILE A 24 0.35 -3.90 -1.60
CA ILE A 24 0.59 -2.62 -0.90
C ILE A 24 0.49 -2.84 0.62
N TYR A 25 -0.57 -3.50 1.11
CA TYR A 25 -0.76 -3.78 2.54
C TYR A 25 0.37 -4.63 3.13
N ASN A 26 0.84 -5.65 2.41
CA ASN A 26 1.95 -6.49 2.87
C ASN A 26 3.29 -5.73 2.96
N ARG A 27 3.38 -4.51 2.43
CA ARG A 27 4.60 -3.69 2.37
C ARG A 27 4.82 -2.82 3.62
N ASP A 28 3.75 -2.52 4.37
CA ASP A 28 3.77 -1.60 5.52
C ASP A 28 4.81 -1.96 6.60
N PHE A 29 4.94 -3.25 6.95
CA PHE A 29 5.88 -3.66 7.99
C PHE A 29 7.34 -3.50 7.57
N THR A 30 7.63 -3.68 6.28
CA THR A 30 9.00 -3.55 5.76
C THR A 30 9.42 -2.08 5.79
N ASP A 31 8.52 -1.18 5.36
CA ASP A 31 8.76 0.26 5.36
C ASP A 31 8.99 0.81 6.78
N VAL A 32 8.19 0.36 7.77
CA VAL A 32 8.40 0.74 9.19
C VAL A 32 9.75 0.25 9.71
N THR A 33 10.17 -0.97 9.35
CA THR A 33 11.47 -1.48 9.76
C THR A 33 12.64 -0.75 9.11
N ASP A 34 12.48 -0.29 7.86
CA ASP A 34 13.52 0.44 7.15
C ASP A 34 13.67 1.87 7.65
N ILE A 35 12.56 2.56 7.95
CA ILE A 35 12.57 3.86 8.64
C ILE A 35 13.26 3.73 10.01
N LEU A 36 12.95 2.69 10.79
CA LEU A 36 13.59 2.47 12.09
C LEU A 36 15.11 2.22 11.96
N LYS A 37 15.53 1.47 10.93
CA LYS A 37 16.96 1.25 10.64
C LYS A 37 17.66 2.56 10.27
N GLU A 38 17.06 3.39 9.43
CA GLU A 38 17.64 4.70 9.06
C GLU A 38 17.83 5.59 10.30
N LEU A 39 16.82 5.71 11.15
CA LEU A 39 16.91 6.51 12.39
C LEU A 39 18.03 6.01 13.32
N ILE A 40 18.18 4.69 13.48
CA ILE A 40 19.25 4.10 14.29
C ILE A 40 20.63 4.35 13.65
N ASN A 41 20.73 4.28 12.33
CA ASN A 41 21.98 4.48 11.62
C ASN A 41 22.42 5.96 11.68
N ASP A 42 21.48 6.89 11.55
CA ASP A 42 21.71 8.33 11.71
C ASP A 42 22.18 8.68 13.12
N GLU A 43 21.57 8.08 14.15
CA GLU A 43 22.02 8.23 15.54
C GLU A 43 23.43 7.68 15.76
N LYS A 44 23.78 6.54 15.14
CA LYS A 44 25.12 5.96 15.22
C LYS A 44 26.17 6.81 14.49
N ASN A 45 25.80 7.39 13.36
CA ASN A 45 26.69 8.25 12.56
C ASN A 45 26.92 9.61 13.22
N LYS A 46 25.93 10.17 13.93
CA LYS A 46 26.10 11.41 14.73
C LYS A 46 27.03 11.26 15.95
N ARG A 47 27.22 10.03 16.45
CA ARG A 47 28.05 9.74 17.63
C ARG A 47 29.50 9.39 17.28
N LYS A 48 29.86 9.34 16.00
CA LYS A 48 31.24 9.25 15.52
C LYS A 48 31.76 10.65 15.21
#